data_AF-A0A1Y1X8R3-F1
#
_entry.id   AF-A0A1Y1X8R3-F1
#
_cell.length_a   1.000
_cell.length_b   1.000
_cell.length_c   1.000
_cell.angle_alpha   90.00
_cell.angle_beta   90.00
_cell.angle_gamma   90.00
#
_symmetry.space_group_name_H-M   'P 1'
#
loop_
_entity.id
_entity.type
_entity.pdbx_description
1 polymer ?
#
loop_
_entity_poly.entity_id
_entity_poly.type
_entity_poly.pdbx_seq_one_letter_code
_entity_poly.pdbx_strand_id
1 'polypeptide(L)'
;MSSNLTEQELTTVCFRDAQWLAMNPLVMENVIEYFSISQFYDKTCNNETIKMQSRFNQFETVEMNKGLHDMTGIEYEVTLAMPPQLFVIVKQNRRSPKIVIPVQYYYIINGTIYQAPNAYMLFANRIVKPWI
;
A
#
# COMPACT_ATOMS: atom_id res chain seq x y z
N MET A 1 10.73 -3.69 -18.86
CA MET A 1 11.47 -4.72 -18.10
C MET A 1 11.21 -4.42 -16.63
N SER A 2 10.33 -5.18 -15.98
CA SER A 2 10.07 -5.03 -14.55
C SER A 2 11.26 -5.58 -13.79
N SER A 3 12.06 -4.71 -13.18
CA SER A 3 13.05 -5.12 -12.19
C SER A 3 12.28 -5.69 -11.00
N ASN A 4 12.30 -7.02 -10.85
CA ASN A 4 11.77 -7.67 -9.66
C ASN A 4 12.71 -7.37 -8.48
N LEU A 5 12.50 -6.21 -7.87
CA LEU A 5 13.22 -5.81 -6.66
C LEU A 5 12.88 -6.80 -5.55
N THR A 6 13.91 -7.26 -4.87
CA THR A 6 13.77 -8.10 -3.69
C THR A 6 13.16 -7.29 -2.54
N GLU A 7 12.53 -7.97 -1.58
CA GLU A 7 11.90 -7.32 -0.41
C GLU A 7 12.90 -6.42 0.35
N GLN A 8 14.17 -6.83 0.43
CA GLN A 8 15.22 -6.05 1.04
C GLN A 8 15.53 -4.76 0.28
N GLU A 9 15.58 -4.80 -1.06
CA GLU A 9 15.80 -3.61 -1.89
C GLU A 9 14.63 -2.63 -1.77
N LEU A 10 13.39 -3.12 -1.70
CA LEU A 10 12.20 -2.28 -1.55
C LEU A 10 12.17 -1.45 -0.26
N THR A 11 12.81 -1.92 0.82
CA THR A 11 12.94 -1.13 2.06
C THR A 11 13.94 0.02 1.97
N THR A 12 14.80 0.05 0.93
CA THR A 12 15.84 1.08 0.76
C THR A 12 15.43 2.22 -0.17
N VAL A 13 14.28 2.08 -0.81
CA VAL A 13 13.77 3.02 -1.81
C VAL A 13 12.48 3.67 -1.31
N CYS A 14 12.15 4.84 -1.86
CA CYS A 14 10.91 5.54 -1.58
C CYS A 14 10.25 6.00 -2.88
N PHE A 15 8.97 6.35 -2.80
CA PHE A 15 8.22 6.89 -3.94
C PHE A 15 7.56 8.21 -3.57
N ARG A 16 7.59 9.18 -4.49
CA ARG A 16 6.86 10.44 -4.37
C ARG A 16 6.56 10.99 -5.77
N ASP A 17 5.32 11.36 -6.02
CA ASP A 17 4.92 12.11 -7.22
C ASP A 17 4.43 13.50 -6.81
N ALA A 18 5.29 14.50 -6.98
CA ALA A 18 4.99 15.89 -6.61
C ALA A 18 3.91 16.52 -7.51
N GLN A 19 3.80 16.09 -8.77
CA GLN A 19 2.81 16.63 -9.71
C GLN A 19 1.41 16.14 -9.34
N TRP A 20 1.26 14.84 -9.04
CA TRP A 20 0.00 14.29 -8.58
C TRP A 20 -0.47 14.96 -7.28
N LEU A 21 0.45 15.14 -6.31
CA LEU A 21 0.15 15.76 -5.01
C LEU A 21 -0.23 17.24 -5.12
N ALA A 22 0.29 17.96 -6.12
CA ALA A 22 -0.08 19.36 -6.35
C ALA A 22 -1.53 19.50 -6.85
N MET A 23 -2.02 18.52 -7.61
CA MET A 23 -3.38 18.51 -8.15
C MET A 23 -4.39 17.86 -7.19
N ASN A 24 -3.93 16.93 -6.35
CA ASN A 24 -4.78 16.11 -5.49
C ASN A 24 -4.23 16.12 -4.05
N PRO A 25 -4.76 16.99 -3.18
CA PRO A 25 -4.44 16.95 -1.75
C PRO A 25 -4.73 15.56 -1.17
N LEU A 26 -3.78 14.98 -0.44
CA LEU A 26 -3.95 13.64 0.12
C LEU A 26 -5.00 13.62 1.23
N VAL A 27 -6.01 12.80 1.01
CA VAL A 27 -7.11 12.50 1.94
C VAL A 27 -7.33 10.99 1.99
N MET A 28 -8.15 10.52 2.94
CA MET A 28 -8.38 9.08 3.12
C MET A 28 -8.98 8.43 1.88
N GLU A 29 -9.76 9.17 1.11
CA GLU A 29 -10.51 8.70 -0.06
C GLU A 29 -9.61 8.46 -1.28
N ASN A 30 -8.51 9.21 -1.43
CA ASN A 30 -7.62 9.14 -2.59
C ASN A 30 -6.24 8.53 -2.29
N VAL A 31 -5.93 8.24 -1.02
CA VAL A 31 -4.59 7.76 -0.63
C VAL A 31 -4.23 6.42 -1.26
N ILE A 32 -5.20 5.51 -1.43
CA ILE A 32 -4.97 4.22 -2.12
C ILE A 32 -4.77 4.43 -3.62
N GLU A 33 -5.43 5.43 -4.21
CA GLU A 33 -5.18 5.80 -5.62
C GLU A 33 -3.75 6.31 -5.80
N TYR A 34 -3.29 7.19 -4.91
CA TYR A 34 -1.90 7.65 -4.88
C TYR A 34 -0.91 6.52 -4.62
N PHE A 35 -1.24 5.60 -3.71
CA PHE A 35 -0.39 4.44 -3.46
C PHE A 35 -0.30 3.52 -4.70
N SER A 36 -1.38 3.45 -5.50
CA SER A 36 -1.47 2.58 -6.69
C SER A 36 -0.54 2.95 -7.85
N ILE A 37 0.05 4.15 -7.85
CA ILE A 37 1.04 4.58 -8.84
C ILE A 37 2.49 4.27 -8.42
N SER A 38 2.69 3.79 -7.19
CA SER A 38 4.02 3.44 -6.68
C SER A 38 4.44 2.02 -7.07
N GLN A 39 5.75 1.77 -7.04
CA GLN A 39 6.34 0.43 -7.25
C GLN A 39 5.97 -0.60 -6.16
N PHE A 40 5.37 -0.17 -5.05
CA PHE A 40 4.95 -1.03 -3.96
C PHE A 40 3.59 -1.67 -4.19
N TYR A 41 2.82 -1.15 -5.15
CA TYR A 41 1.46 -1.61 -5.41
C TYR A 41 1.43 -2.82 -6.36
N ASP A 42 0.63 -3.80 -5.97
CA ASP A 42 0.44 -5.02 -6.75
C ASP A 42 -0.78 -4.87 -7.67
N LYS A 43 -0.55 -4.86 -8.99
CA LYS A 43 -1.61 -4.68 -9.99
C LYS A 43 -2.56 -5.88 -10.09
N THR A 44 -2.25 -7.00 -9.44
CA THR A 44 -3.15 -8.16 -9.35
C THR A 44 -4.05 -8.15 -8.12
N CYS A 45 -3.96 -7.12 -7.26
CA CYS A 45 -4.76 -7.04 -6.04
C CYS A 45 -6.26 -6.77 -6.29
N ASN A 46 -7.06 -7.05 -5.26
CA ASN A 46 -8.50 -6.86 -5.27
C ASN A 46 -8.88 -5.39 -5.48
N ASN A 47 -8.12 -4.45 -4.91
CA ASN A 47 -8.37 -3.01 -5.10
C ASN A 47 -8.28 -2.59 -6.58
N GLU A 48 -7.35 -3.16 -7.35
CA GLU A 48 -7.21 -2.85 -8.78
C GLU A 48 -8.35 -3.49 -9.58
N THR A 49 -8.73 -4.73 -9.24
CA THR A 49 -9.91 -5.40 -9.85
C THR A 49 -11.18 -4.56 -9.66
N ILE A 50 -11.42 -4.09 -8.43
CA ILE A 50 -12.56 -3.24 -8.11
C ILE A 50 -12.48 -1.91 -8.87
N LYS A 51 -11.33 -1.24 -8.85
CA LYS A 51 -11.09 0.02 -9.57
C LYS A 51 -11.39 -0.10 -11.06
N MET A 52 -11.00 -1.21 -11.68
CA MET A 52 -11.33 -1.49 -13.09
C MET A 52 -12.84 -1.66 -13.29
N GLN A 53 -13.51 -2.44 -12.43
CA GLN A 53 -14.96 -2.63 -12.51
C GLN A 53 -15.75 -1.32 -12.32
N SER A 54 -15.31 -0.41 -11.44
CA SER A 54 -15.96 0.89 -11.23
C SER A 54 -16.00 1.73 -12.49
N ARG A 55 -14.91 1.71 -13.27
CA ARG A 55 -14.79 2.48 -14.52
C ARG A 55 -15.76 2.01 -15.60
N PHE A 56 -16.09 0.72 -15.63
CA PHE A 56 -17.00 0.16 -16.62
C PHE A 56 -18.46 0.29 -16.23
N ASN A 57 -18.78 0.19 -14.93
CA ASN A 57 -20.16 0.01 -14.48
C ASN A 57 -20.83 1.26 -13.88
N GLN A 58 -20.18 2.43 -13.88
CA GLN A 58 -20.71 3.69 -13.30
C GLN A 58 -21.22 3.58 -11.84
N PHE A 59 -20.83 2.54 -11.09
CA PHE A 59 -21.19 2.40 -9.68
C PHE A 59 -20.33 3.33 -8.81
N GLU A 60 -20.94 3.91 -7.79
CA GLU A 60 -20.25 4.74 -6.81
C GLU A 60 -19.18 3.93 -6.05
N THR A 61 -17.99 4.51 -5.91
CA THR A 61 -16.82 3.96 -5.20
C THR A 61 -17.15 3.46 -3.77
N VAL A 62 -18.20 4.01 -3.16
CA VAL A 62 -18.66 3.68 -1.80
C VAL A 62 -19.27 2.27 -1.71
N GLU A 63 -20.01 1.82 -2.72
CA GLU A 63 -20.62 0.48 -2.71
C GLU A 63 -19.57 -0.62 -2.93
N MET A 64 -18.49 -0.28 -3.61
CA MET A 64 -17.47 -1.24 -4.02
C MET A 64 -16.46 -1.59 -2.93
N ASN A 65 -16.22 -0.71 -1.96
CA ASN A 65 -15.48 -1.08 -0.74
C ASN A 65 -16.18 -2.21 0.04
N LYS A 66 -17.51 -2.37 -0.09
CA LYS A 66 -18.22 -3.52 0.49
C LYS A 66 -17.82 -4.84 -0.19
N GLY A 67 -17.61 -4.82 -1.51
CA GLY A 67 -17.20 -5.99 -2.28
C GLY A 67 -15.79 -6.48 -1.97
N LEU A 68 -14.90 -5.61 -1.45
CA LEU A 68 -13.54 -5.98 -1.08
C LEU A 68 -13.51 -7.09 -0.02
N HIS A 69 -14.39 -7.03 0.98
CA HIS A 69 -14.45 -8.01 2.06
C HIS A 69 -14.97 -9.38 1.63
N ASP A 70 -15.66 -9.46 0.49
CA ASP A 70 -16.18 -10.71 -0.08
C ASP A 70 -15.16 -11.40 -1.00
N MET A 71 -14.12 -10.67 -1.43
CA MET A 71 -13.05 -11.21 -2.28
C MET A 71 -12.02 -11.98 -1.44
N THR A 72 -11.22 -12.82 -2.11
CA THR A 72 -10.04 -13.47 -1.51
C THR A 72 -8.81 -13.10 -2.33
N GLY A 73 -7.66 -12.97 -1.67
CA GLY A 73 -6.41 -12.56 -2.31
C GLY A 73 -5.78 -11.33 -1.68
N ILE A 74 -4.85 -10.74 -2.41
CA ILE A 74 -4.11 -9.55 -1.98
C ILE A 74 -5.02 -8.33 -2.03
N GLU A 75 -4.99 -7.54 -0.96
CA GLU A 75 -5.65 -6.24 -0.87
C GLU A 75 -4.81 -5.25 -0.05
N TYR A 76 -5.13 -3.97 -0.22
CA TYR A 76 -4.54 -2.85 0.49
C TYR A 76 -5.63 -2.11 1.26
N GLU A 77 -5.37 -1.84 2.54
CA GLU A 77 -6.28 -1.15 3.43
C GLU A 77 -5.53 -0.06 4.22
N VAL A 78 -6.21 1.06 4.47
CA VAL A 78 -5.67 2.16 5.29
C VAL A 78 -5.93 1.85 6.76
N THR A 79 -4.89 1.58 7.53
CA THR A 79 -5.00 1.26 8.97
C THR A 79 -4.91 2.49 9.87
N LEU A 80 -4.30 3.57 9.39
CA LEU A 80 -4.18 4.85 10.09
C LEU A 80 -4.23 5.99 9.08
N ALA A 81 -4.97 7.06 9.40
CA ALA A 81 -5.02 8.27 8.60
C ALA A 81 -4.94 9.52 9.49
N MET A 82 -3.97 10.38 9.22
CA MET A 82 -3.84 11.75 9.74
C MET A 82 -3.55 12.69 8.56
N PRO A 83 -4.58 13.04 7.76
CA PRO A 83 -4.39 13.85 6.57
C PRO A 83 -3.83 15.24 6.89
N PRO A 84 -2.94 15.80 6.05
CA PRO A 84 -2.25 15.18 4.90
C PRO A 84 -0.91 14.52 5.30
N GLN A 85 -0.58 14.46 6.58
CA GLN A 85 0.78 14.26 7.10
C GLN A 85 1.18 12.79 7.15
N LEU A 86 0.27 11.91 7.56
CA LEU A 86 0.59 10.49 7.76
C LEU A 86 -0.56 9.58 7.33
N PHE A 87 -0.24 8.55 6.58
CA PHE A 87 -1.10 7.39 6.37
C PHE A 87 -0.30 6.11 6.57
N VAL A 88 -0.95 5.07 7.09
CA VAL A 88 -0.40 3.71 7.17
C VAL A 88 -1.28 2.81 6.33
N ILE A 89 -0.66 2.11 5.39
CA ILE A 89 -1.33 1.13 4.52
C ILE A 89 -0.80 -0.26 4.86
N VAL A 90 -1.68 -1.23 4.99
CA VAL A 90 -1.33 -2.64 5.08
C VAL A 90 -1.62 -3.33 3.76
N LYS A 91 -0.63 -4.07 3.24
CA LYS A 91 -0.85 -5.16 2.28
C LYS A 91 -1.24 -6.39 3.07
N GLN A 92 -2.38 -6.97 2.78
CA GLN A 92 -2.88 -8.15 3.46
C GLN A 92 -3.40 -9.18 2.46
N ASN A 93 -3.39 -10.45 2.86
CA ASN A 93 -3.96 -11.55 2.09
C ASN A 93 -5.24 -12.02 2.78
N ARG A 94 -6.39 -11.75 2.17
CA ARG A 94 -7.71 -12.19 2.63
C ARG A 94 -7.94 -13.64 2.19
N ARG A 95 -8.03 -14.56 3.14
CA ARG A 95 -8.36 -15.98 2.90
C ARG A 95 -9.87 -16.23 2.93
N SER A 96 -10.60 -15.40 3.68
CA SER A 96 -12.06 -15.41 3.76
C SER A 96 -12.54 -14.06 4.33
N PRO A 97 -13.85 -13.78 4.35
CA PRO A 97 -14.37 -12.54 4.94
C PRO A 97 -13.95 -12.32 6.40
N LYS A 98 -13.63 -13.39 7.13
CA LYS A 98 -13.22 -13.35 8.55
C LYS A 98 -11.72 -13.51 8.77
N ILE A 99 -10.96 -14.00 7.77
CA ILE A 99 -9.55 -14.36 7.93
C ILE A 99 -8.72 -13.51 6.98
N VAL A 100 -7.91 -12.64 7.59
CA VAL A 100 -7.01 -11.71 6.90
C VAL A 100 -5.62 -11.84 7.51
N ILE A 101 -4.62 -11.98 6.65
CA ILE A 101 -3.21 -12.16 7.07
C ILE A 101 -2.42 -10.93 6.63
N PRO A 102 -1.94 -10.08 7.55
CA PRO A 102 -1.04 -8.98 7.22
C PRO A 102 0.25 -9.50 6.57
N VAL A 103 0.66 -8.88 5.47
CA VAL A 103 1.87 -9.25 4.72
C VAL A 103 2.94 -8.17 4.87
N GLN A 104 2.59 -6.90 4.67
CA GLN A 104 3.56 -5.81 4.65
C GLN A 104 2.89 -4.47 5.01
N TYR A 105 3.58 -3.61 5.75
CA TYR A 105 3.13 -2.25 6.04
C TYR A 105 3.88 -1.21 5.20
N TYR A 106 3.20 -0.11 4.91
CA TYR A 106 3.73 1.05 4.20
C TYR A 106 3.35 2.33 4.94
N TYR A 107 4.27 3.29 4.96
CA TYR A 107 4.04 4.63 5.50
C TYR A 107 3.99 5.64 4.38
N ILE A 108 3.01 6.54 4.41
CA ILE A 108 3.00 7.73 3.56
C ILE A 108 3.18 8.94 4.47
N ILE A 109 4.38 9.51 4.48
CA ILE A 109 4.74 10.65 5.32
C ILE A 109 4.91 11.87 4.44
N ASN A 110 4.06 12.87 4.63
CA ASN A 110 4.00 14.10 3.84
C ASN A 110 3.96 13.86 2.33
N GLY A 111 3.33 12.77 1.88
CA GLY A 111 3.25 12.36 0.48
C GLY A 111 4.39 11.46 -0.03
N THR A 112 5.41 11.15 0.78
CA THR A 112 6.44 10.16 0.40
C THR A 112 6.11 8.79 0.96
N ILE A 113 6.13 7.77 0.10
CA ILE A 113 5.79 6.38 0.41
C ILE A 113 7.05 5.60 0.73
N TYR A 114 7.02 4.86 1.85
CA TYR A 114 8.08 4.00 2.33
C TYR A 114 7.53 2.61 2.68
N GLN A 115 8.27 1.55 2.38
CA GLN A 115 7.99 0.22 2.91
C GLN A 115 8.55 0.08 4.32
N ALA A 116 7.73 -0.38 5.26
CA ALA A 116 8.18 -0.68 6.62
C ALA A 116 9.13 -1.89 6.61
N PRO A 117 10.29 -1.85 7.27
CA PRO A 117 11.15 -3.03 7.37
C PRO A 117 10.49 -4.12 8.21
N ASN A 118 10.72 -5.38 7.86
CA ASN A 118 10.33 -6.52 8.70
C ASN A 118 11.08 -6.45 10.05
N ALA A 119 10.43 -6.84 11.15
CA ALA A 119 11.06 -6.95 12.47
C ALA A 119 12.39 -7.73 12.41
N TYR A 120 12.45 -8.83 11.65
CA TYR A 120 13.69 -9.59 11.44
C TYR A 120 14.83 -8.73 10.86
N MET A 121 14.54 -7.89 9.85
CA MET A 121 15.52 -6.98 9.25
C MET A 121 16.00 -5.91 10.23
N LEU A 122 15.10 -5.40 11.09
CA LEU A 122 15.46 -4.45 12.13
C LEU A 122 16.46 -5.06 13.14
N PHE A 123 16.30 -6.34 13.48
CA PHE A 123 17.22 -7.04 14.38
C PHE A 123 18.53 -7.43 13.69
N ALA A 124 18.48 -7.98 12.47
CA ALA A 124 19.67 -8.37 11.72
C ALA A 124 20.62 -7.18 11.47
N ASN A 125 20.08 -6.01 11.08
CA ASN A 125 20.87 -4.80 10.85
C ASN A 125 21.52 -4.23 12.12
N ARG A 126 20.97 -4.54 13.31
CA ARG A 126 21.53 -4.09 14.60
C ARG A 126 22.60 -5.04 15.14
N ILE A 127 22.54 -6.33 14.80
CA ILE A 127 23.51 -7.33 15.27
C ILE A 127 24.76 -7.36 14.37
N VAL A 128 24.63 -7.02 13.08
CA VAL A 128 25.72 -7.16 12.09
C VAL A 128 26.62 -5.91 11.97
N LYS A 129 26.54 -4.96 12.91
CA LYS A 129 27.56 -3.88 13.05
C LYS A 129 28.47 -4.13 14.25
N PRO A 130 29.44 -5.07 14.18
CA PRO A 130 30.60 -4.99 15.05
C PRO A 130 31.42 -3.77 14.63
N TRP A 131 31.77 -2.94 15.60
CA TRP A 131 32.72 -1.85 15.44
C TRP A 131 34.04 -2.42 14.87
N ILE A 132 34.41 -1.97 13.68
CA ILE A 132 35.79 -1.95 13.18
C ILE A 132 36.03 -0.54 12.67
#